data_AF-A0AAQ2G6F4-F1
#
_entry.id   AF-A0AAQ2G6F4-F1
#
_cell.length_a   1.000
_cell.length_b   1.000
_cell.length_c   1.000
_cell.angle_alpha   90.00
_cell.angle_beta   90.00
_cell.angle_gamma   90.00
#
_symmetry.space_group_name_H-M   'P 1'
#
loop_
_entity.id
_entity.type
_entity.pdbx_description
1 polymer ?
#
loop_
_entity_poly.entity_id
_entity_poly.type
_entity_poly.pdbx_seq_one_letter_code
_entity_poly.pdbx_strand_id
1 'polypeptide(L)'
;ALARDVLTDPRLAVPADVVDEVARLVLLTAAHDPAPHDAAGAVLSDADLEVLGRSPEAYARYVAAVRQDYAHVSDADWARGRGAVLDALLDAERLYRTAPGRTRWEAAARRNLAAERAALSA
;
A
#
# COMPACT_ATOMS: atom_id res chain seq x y z
N ALA A 1 -7.67 -13.90 9.97
CA ALA A 1 -8.03 -15.33 10.05
C ALA A 1 -7.03 -16.16 9.25
N LEU A 2 -7.03 -16.06 7.91
CA LEU A 2 -6.22 -16.92 7.04
C LEU A 2 -4.72 -17.01 7.39
N ALA A 3 -4.02 -15.89 7.64
CA ALA A 3 -2.59 -15.95 7.97
C ALA A 3 -2.32 -16.79 9.23
N ARG A 4 -3.14 -16.65 10.28
CA ARG A 4 -3.04 -17.49 11.48
C ARG A 4 -3.41 -18.93 11.19
N ASP A 5 -4.49 -19.15 10.46
CA ASP A 5 -4.97 -20.50 10.13
C ASP A 5 -3.91 -21.30 9.36
N VAL A 6 -3.20 -20.67 8.43
CA VAL A 6 -2.10 -21.31 7.69
C VAL A 6 -0.86 -21.50 8.56
N LEU A 7 -0.43 -20.48 9.30
CA LEU A 7 0.84 -20.53 10.03
C LEU A 7 0.79 -21.38 11.31
N THR A 8 -0.41 -21.67 11.84
CA THR A 8 -0.60 -22.60 12.96
C THR A 8 -0.57 -24.07 12.55
N ASP A 9 -0.41 -24.37 11.26
CA ASP A 9 -0.21 -25.74 10.79
C ASP A 9 1.02 -26.37 11.48
N PRO A 10 0.86 -27.48 12.24
CA PRO A 10 1.96 -28.11 12.97
C PRO A 10 3.14 -28.52 12.08
N ARG A 11 2.92 -28.72 10.78
CA ARG A 11 3.97 -29.09 9.82
C ARG A 11 4.95 -27.96 9.55
N LEU A 12 4.55 -26.70 9.77
CA LEU A 12 5.39 -25.53 9.55
C LEU A 12 6.25 -25.18 10.77
N ALA A 13 5.89 -25.68 11.95
CA ALA A 13 6.60 -25.46 13.22
C ALA A 13 6.90 -23.96 13.50
N VAL A 14 5.96 -23.06 13.15
CA VAL A 14 6.12 -21.62 13.36
C VAL A 14 5.83 -21.28 14.83
N PRO A 15 6.73 -20.57 15.53
CA PRO A 15 6.47 -20.11 16.89
C PRO A 15 5.23 -19.20 16.99
N ALA A 16 4.45 -19.32 18.06
CA ALA A 16 3.18 -18.60 18.22
C ALA A 16 3.35 -17.08 18.18
N ASP A 17 4.42 -16.55 18.76
CA ASP A 17 4.78 -15.14 18.73
C ASP A 17 5.07 -14.64 17.31
N VAL A 18 5.69 -15.47 16.48
CA VAL A 18 5.91 -15.16 15.05
C VAL A 18 4.57 -15.17 14.30
N VAL A 19 3.68 -16.13 14.57
CA VAL A 19 2.34 -16.15 13.96
C VAL A 19 1.56 -14.88 14.30
N ASP A 20 1.60 -14.46 15.55
CA ASP A 20 0.93 -13.25 16.01
C ASP A 20 1.49 -11.99 15.38
N GLU A 21 2.83 -11.88 15.28
CA GLU A 21 3.45 -10.73 14.64
C GLU A 21 3.15 -10.67 13.13
N VAL A 22 3.22 -11.80 12.42
CA VAL A 22 2.85 -11.84 10.99
C VAL A 22 1.39 -11.47 10.80
N ALA A 23 0.49 -12.00 11.62
CA ALA A 23 -0.94 -11.66 11.53
C ALA A 23 -1.18 -10.17 11.80
N ARG A 24 -0.51 -9.59 12.80
CA ARG A 24 -0.57 -8.15 13.11
C ARG A 24 -0.07 -7.32 11.93
N LEU A 25 1.07 -7.68 11.37
CA LEU A 25 1.70 -6.99 10.26
C LEU A 25 0.87 -7.07 8.96
N VAL A 26 0.28 -8.22 8.65
CA VAL A 26 -0.65 -8.37 7.51
C VAL A 26 -1.88 -7.48 7.67
N LEU A 27 -2.43 -7.35 8.88
CA LEU A 27 -3.58 -6.47 9.11
C LEU A 27 -3.20 -4.98 9.06
N LEU A 28 -1.96 -4.64 9.43
CA LEU A 28 -1.45 -3.28 9.40
C LEU A 28 -1.42 -2.70 7.97
N THR A 29 -1.19 -3.52 6.95
CA THR A 29 -1.18 -3.06 5.55
C THR A 29 -2.55 -2.63 5.03
N ALA A 30 -3.63 -2.79 5.79
CA ALA A 30 -4.93 -2.22 5.43
C ALA A 30 -4.96 -0.69 5.60
N ALA A 31 -4.20 -0.16 6.57
CA ALA A 31 -4.18 1.26 6.91
C ALA A 31 -2.83 1.94 6.66
N HIS A 32 -1.74 1.15 6.57
CA HIS A 32 -0.36 1.65 6.39
C HIS A 32 0.05 2.70 7.44
N ASP A 33 -0.49 2.57 8.65
CA ASP A 33 -0.31 3.52 9.75
C ASP A 33 0.31 2.85 10.98
N PRO A 34 1.61 2.47 10.91
CA PRO A 34 2.34 1.94 12.05
C PRO A 34 2.50 3.00 13.14
N ALA A 35 2.50 2.56 14.39
CA ALA A 35 2.84 3.41 15.52
C ALA A 35 4.28 3.97 15.37
N PRO A 36 4.61 5.15 15.94
CA PRO A 36 5.91 5.82 15.75
C PRO A 36 7.16 5.00 16.08
N HIS A 37 7.02 3.93 16.88
CA HIS A 37 8.13 3.05 17.28
C HIS A 37 8.00 1.62 16.75
N ASP A 38 7.03 1.36 15.86
CA ASP A 38 6.84 0.05 15.22
C ASP A 38 7.74 -0.06 13.98
N ALA A 39 9.01 -0.42 14.20
CA ALA A 39 9.99 -0.54 13.12
C ALA A 39 9.60 -1.59 12.07
N ALA A 40 9.05 -2.74 12.51
CA ALA A 40 8.60 -3.79 11.60
C ALA A 40 7.43 -3.32 10.74
N GLY A 41 6.44 -2.67 11.35
CA GLY A 41 5.31 -2.09 10.66
C GLY A 41 5.69 -0.96 9.70
N ALA A 42 6.65 -0.12 10.07
CA ALA A 42 7.21 0.93 9.20
C ALA A 42 7.88 0.34 7.96
N VAL A 43 8.73 -0.68 8.12
CA VAL A 43 9.39 -1.34 6.99
C VAL A 43 8.38 -2.04 6.10
N LEU A 44 7.41 -2.75 6.67
CA LEU A 44 6.40 -3.45 5.88
C LEU A 44 5.49 -2.49 5.12
N SER A 45 5.03 -1.41 5.76
CA SER A 45 4.18 -0.40 5.11
C SER A 45 4.92 0.28 3.96
N ASP A 46 6.20 0.60 4.15
CA ASP A 46 7.03 1.17 3.08
C ASP A 46 7.22 0.20 1.92
N ALA A 47 7.40 -1.10 2.21
CA ALA A 47 7.57 -2.12 1.19
C ALA A 47 6.28 -2.36 0.39
N ASP A 48 5.12 -2.35 1.05
CA ASP A 48 3.81 -2.49 0.40
C ASP A 48 3.50 -1.27 -0.50
N LEU A 49 3.82 -0.06 -0.02
CA LEU A 49 3.60 1.18 -0.75
C LEU A 49 4.68 1.51 -1.79
N GLU A 50 5.77 0.74 -1.88
CA GLU A 50 6.90 0.97 -2.81
C GLU A 50 6.43 1.18 -4.25
N VAL A 51 5.36 0.47 -4.65
CA VAL A 51 4.78 0.55 -5.99
C VAL A 51 4.45 1.98 -6.41
N LEU A 52 4.09 2.84 -5.46
CA LEU A 52 3.78 4.24 -5.72
C LEU A 52 5.02 5.01 -6.21
N GLY A 53 6.20 4.67 -5.70
CA GLY A 53 7.48 5.31 -6.01
C GLY A 53 8.20 4.80 -7.26
N ARG A 54 7.61 3.88 -8.02
CA ARG A 54 8.21 3.32 -9.24
C ARG A 54 8.31 4.35 -10.37
N SER A 55 9.02 4.00 -11.46
CA SER A 55 9.05 4.84 -12.66
C SER A 55 7.63 5.10 -13.19
N PRO A 56 7.37 6.22 -13.89
CA PRO A 56 6.04 6.54 -14.41
C PRO A 56 5.43 5.41 -15.26
N GLU A 57 6.24 4.72 -16.06
CA GLU A 57 5.80 3.61 -16.91
C GLU A 57 5.42 2.38 -16.09
N ALA A 58 6.16 2.09 -15.03
CA ALA A 58 5.84 0.99 -14.11
C ALA A 58 4.62 1.31 -13.25
N TYR A 59 4.47 2.56 -12.81
CA TYR A 59 3.30 3.03 -12.09
C TYR A 59 2.04 3.00 -12.97
N ALA A 60 2.11 3.45 -14.22
CA ALA A 60 1.00 3.39 -15.15
C ALA A 60 0.52 1.94 -15.41
N ARG A 61 1.44 0.97 -15.50
CA ARG A 61 1.09 -0.46 -15.57
C ARG A 61 0.39 -0.94 -14.31
N TYR A 62 0.85 -0.50 -13.13
CA TYR A 62 0.17 -0.79 -11.87
C TYR A 62 -1.26 -0.23 -11.88
N VAL A 63 -1.46 1.05 -12.21
CA VAL A 63 -2.79 1.67 -12.27
C VAL A 63 -3.70 0.93 -13.26
N ALA A 64 -3.19 0.55 -14.43
CA ALA A 64 -3.96 -0.23 -15.40
C ALA A 64 -4.39 -1.59 -14.85
N ALA A 65 -3.51 -2.30 -14.14
CA ALA A 65 -3.85 -3.56 -13.47
C ALA A 65 -4.94 -3.36 -12.40
N VAL A 66 -4.82 -2.34 -11.54
CA VAL A 66 -5.88 -2.04 -10.57
C VAL A 66 -7.19 -1.69 -11.28
N ARG A 67 -7.17 -0.93 -12.38
CA ARG A 67 -8.40 -0.66 -13.15
C ARG A 67 -9.06 -1.93 -13.66
N GLN A 68 -8.27 -2.93 -14.08
CA GLN A 68 -8.78 -4.23 -14.55
C GLN A 68 -9.42 -5.05 -13.42
N ASP A 69 -8.82 -5.07 -12.22
CA ASP A 69 -9.41 -5.75 -11.05
C ASP A 69 -10.79 -5.19 -10.69
N TYR A 70 -11.00 -3.90 -10.95
CA TYR A 70 -12.27 -3.20 -10.75
C TYR A 70 -13.05 -2.98 -12.06
N ALA A 71 -12.81 -3.74 -13.12
CA ALA A 71 -13.52 -3.58 -14.40
C ALA A 71 -15.05 -3.73 -14.30
N HIS A 72 -15.53 -4.39 -13.24
CA HIS A 72 -16.94 -4.52 -12.90
C HIS A 72 -17.57 -3.24 -12.30
N VAL A 73 -16.74 -2.28 -11.86
CA VAL A 73 -17.17 -0.98 -11.33
C VAL A 73 -17.28 0.03 -12.48
N SER A 74 -18.36 0.82 -12.47
CA SER A 74 -18.59 1.88 -13.46
C SER A 74 -17.44 2.89 -13.46
N ASP A 75 -17.18 3.54 -14.60
CA ASP A 75 -16.10 4.53 -14.69
C ASP A 75 -16.29 5.70 -13.71
N ALA A 76 -17.54 6.13 -13.50
CA ALA A 76 -17.88 7.19 -12.56
C ALA A 76 -17.61 6.80 -11.09
N ASP A 77 -17.98 5.59 -10.70
CA ASP A 77 -17.75 5.09 -9.34
C ASP A 77 -16.27 4.78 -9.10
N TRP A 78 -15.58 4.26 -10.11
CA TRP A 78 -14.13 4.09 -10.11
C TRP A 78 -13.41 5.42 -9.91
N ALA A 79 -13.71 6.43 -10.74
CA ALA A 79 -13.05 7.73 -10.65
C ALA A 79 -13.27 8.39 -9.28
N ARG A 80 -14.49 8.29 -8.73
CA ARG A 80 -14.80 8.80 -7.39
C ARG A 80 -14.04 8.06 -6.29
N GLY A 81 -14.10 6.72 -6.30
CA GLY A 81 -13.45 5.89 -5.27
C GLY A 81 -11.94 5.97 -5.32
N ARG A 82 -11.36 5.84 -6.53
CA ARG A 82 -9.92 5.95 -6.75
C ARG A 82 -9.42 7.36 -6.45
N GLY A 83 -10.15 8.39 -6.88
CA GLY A 83 -9.84 9.78 -6.56
C GLY A 83 -9.73 10.02 -5.05
N ALA A 84 -10.69 9.52 -4.27
CA ALA A 84 -10.65 9.63 -2.81
C ALA A 84 -9.43 8.94 -2.18
N VAL A 85 -9.01 7.78 -2.68
CA VAL A 85 -7.78 7.10 -2.23
C VAL A 85 -6.54 7.93 -2.54
N LEU A 86 -6.45 8.48 -3.75
CA LEU A 86 -5.32 9.32 -4.17
C LEU A 86 -5.24 10.61 -3.34
N ASP A 87 -6.37 11.26 -3.08
CA ASP A 87 -6.45 12.47 -2.26
C ASP A 87 -5.97 12.18 -0.83
N ALA A 88 -6.45 11.09 -0.21
CA ALA A 88 -6.00 10.69 1.12
C ALA A 88 -4.49 10.40 1.19
N LEU A 89 -3.91 9.76 0.16
CA LEU A 89 -2.47 9.53 0.09
C LEU A 89 -1.69 10.84 -0.10
N LEU A 90 -2.17 11.76 -0.93
CA LEU A 90 -1.52 13.05 -1.16
C LEU A 90 -1.54 13.94 0.08
N ASP A 91 -2.61 13.87 0.87
CA ASP A 91 -2.80 14.63 2.12
C ASP A 91 -1.94 14.12 3.29
N ALA A 92 -1.45 12.88 3.23
CA ALA A 92 -0.57 12.34 4.25
C ALA A 92 0.74 13.15 4.33
N GLU A 93 1.19 13.50 5.55
CA GLU A 93 2.46 14.21 5.75
C GLU A 93 3.63 13.44 5.13
N ARG A 94 3.59 12.11 5.24
CA ARG A 94 4.61 11.18 4.73
C ARG A 94 3.94 9.91 4.24
N LEU A 95 4.24 9.52 3.01
CA LEU A 95 3.83 8.22 2.47
C LEU A 95 4.71 7.11 3.06
N TYR A 96 6.00 7.38 3.19
CA TYR A 96 6.99 6.42 3.70
C TYR A 96 7.45 6.77 5.13
N ARG A 97 7.39 5.77 6.01
CA ARG A 97 7.66 5.86 7.44
C ARG A 97 9.15 5.79 7.75
N THR A 98 9.91 5.01 6.99
CA THR A 98 11.36 4.90 7.19
C THR A 98 12.12 6.01 6.46
N ALA A 99 13.28 6.41 6.99
CA ALA A 99 14.14 7.38 6.30
C ALA A 99 14.58 6.88 4.90
N PRO A 100 15.02 5.61 4.72
CA PRO A 100 15.37 5.11 3.41
C PRO A 100 14.19 5.07 2.43
N GLY A 101 12.98 4.72 2.88
CA GLY A 101 11.78 4.74 2.04
C GLY A 101 11.49 6.15 1.52
N ARG A 102 11.52 7.15 2.41
CA ARG A 102 11.32 8.56 2.01
C ARG A 102 12.32 9.04 0.98
N THR A 103 13.60 8.78 1.22
CA THR A 103 14.67 9.19 0.30
C THR A 103 14.54 8.54 -1.08
N ARG A 104 14.11 7.28 -1.14
CA ARG A 104 14.01 6.53 -2.41
C ARG A 104 12.75 6.87 -3.19
N TRP A 105 11.60 7.02 -2.53
CA TRP A 105 10.31 6.88 -3.20
C TRP A 105 9.35 8.06 -3.03
N GLU A 106 9.46 8.87 -1.98
CA GLU A 106 8.46 9.90 -1.64
C GLU A 106 8.20 10.87 -2.80
N ALA A 107 9.28 11.43 -3.38
CA ALA A 107 9.16 12.40 -4.45
C ALA A 107 8.58 11.81 -5.74
N ALA A 108 8.93 10.56 -6.06
CA ALA A 108 8.38 9.85 -7.22
C ALA A 108 6.91 9.51 -7.01
N ALA A 109 6.56 9.00 -5.83
CA ALA A 109 5.20 8.66 -5.45
C ALA A 109 4.26 9.86 -5.53
N ARG A 110 4.64 11.01 -4.99
CA ARG A 110 3.81 12.22 -5.05
C ARG A 110 3.57 12.69 -6.49
N ARG A 111 4.57 12.60 -7.37
CA ARG A 111 4.38 12.93 -8.80
C ARG A 111 3.43 11.96 -9.49
N ASN A 112 3.59 10.66 -9.24
CA ASN A 112 2.75 9.61 -9.81
C ASN A 112 1.29 9.74 -9.37
N LEU A 113 1.05 9.89 -8.06
CA LEU A 113 -0.27 10.08 -7.47
C LEU A 113 -0.96 11.34 -8.01
N ALA A 114 -0.25 12.47 -8.06
CA ALA A 114 -0.80 13.72 -8.58
C ALA A 114 -1.15 13.63 -10.08
N ALA A 115 -0.30 12.98 -10.89
CA ALA A 115 -0.56 12.77 -12.31
C ALA A 115 -1.79 11.89 -12.54
N GLU A 116 -1.92 10.78 -11.80
CA GLU A 116 -3.11 9.93 -11.86
C GLU A 116 -4.36 10.70 -11.42
N ARG A 117 -4.26 11.46 -10.33
CA ARG A 117 -5.39 12.23 -9.80
C ARG A 117 -5.90 13.27 -10.79
N ALA A 118 -4.99 13.94 -11.51
CA ALA A 118 -5.34 14.88 -12.57
C ALA A 118 -6.01 14.18 -13.76
N ALA A 119 -5.53 12.98 -14.15
CA ALA A 119 -6.10 12.22 -15.25
C ALA A 119 -7.52 11.70 -14.97
N LEU A 120 -7.90 11.48 -13.71
CA LEU A 120 -9.27 11.09 -13.32
C LEU A 120 -10.28 12.24 -13.31
N SER A 121 -9.82 13.50 -13.39
CA SER A 121 -10.68 14.69 -13.43
C SER A 121 -10.83 15.31 -14.83
N ALA A 122 -10.17 14.74 -15.83
CA ALA A 122 -10.30 15.10 -17.24
C ALA A 122 -11.39 14.26 -17.91
#